data_AF-A0A226F5V6-F1
#
_entry.id   AF-A0A226F5V6-F1
#
_cell.length_a   1.000
_cell.length_b   1.000
_cell.length_c   1.000
_cell.angle_alpha   90.00
_cell.angle_beta   90.00
_cell.angle_gamma   90.00
#
_symmetry.space_group_name_H-M   'P 1'
#
loop_
_entity.id
_entity.type
_entity.pdbx_description
1 polymer ?
#
loop_
_entity_poly.entity_id
_entity_poly.type
_entity_poly.pdbx_seq_one_letter_code
_entity_poly.pdbx_strand_id
1 'polypeptide(L)'
;MTFRRLYKRCVSFAIQSFGTLLSLEWTTIFKSIVQSGHFMFSLPFHWEPSPDKMFSVGKLRVTRSKWRISFAKMMVILSLLDCICRMHFALVCDYGAMKDSELLEMYLELFSRFGCGLLSIHPIFRPEYHVTLVNHLLKLDAVLKITTYLGNGVLSENLGMRLCLLFALPVGVLSPFLSTLPAHFRSRHSGRFWGARFLPRWIYDSYPGVLCYAVYELFMVFSNTHNTTFLAPVVMIYAVINVTHIRLIISRKSFLMKSRLLRYQSLQILNARYSEYFSTIFWPIGQNTVYGCNVGVNVLFVLRHVDLGWSRFFACVACMVLVFVFEKYAITGNARMYHESKRFIQDVGVARGCRNAAASRVTCRSLRPIKVYVGRYYFFKMSTFTTYLAVLVDYTASVLIAINNFHAEHGLRKFKL
;
A
#
# COMPACT_ATOMS: atom_id res chain seq x y z
N MET A 1 9.40 -22.68 -19.81
CA MET A 1 7.96 -22.35 -20.00
C MET A 1 7.88 -21.26 -21.07
N THR A 2 7.11 -21.41 -22.14
CA THR A 2 7.13 -20.43 -23.26
C THR A 2 6.32 -19.17 -22.97
N PHE A 3 6.81 -18.01 -23.42
CA PHE A 3 6.19 -16.69 -23.20
C PHE A 3 4.71 -16.66 -23.62
N ARG A 4 4.37 -17.21 -24.78
CA ARG A 4 2.99 -17.32 -25.28
C ARG A 4 2.06 -18.14 -24.35
N ARG A 5 2.59 -19.15 -23.63
CA ARG A 5 1.84 -19.92 -22.62
C ARG A 5 1.74 -19.17 -21.28
N LEU A 6 2.75 -18.38 -20.90
CA LEU A 6 2.68 -17.49 -19.73
C LEU A 6 1.63 -16.40 -19.97
N TYR A 7 1.75 -15.64 -21.07
CA TYR A 7 0.82 -14.58 -21.45
C TYR A 7 -0.64 -15.06 -21.52
N LYS A 8 -0.92 -16.18 -22.21
CA LYS A 8 -2.29 -16.76 -22.24
C LYS A 8 -2.82 -17.11 -20.86
N ARG A 9 -1.97 -17.60 -19.93
CA ARG A 9 -2.38 -17.87 -18.55
C ARG A 9 -2.59 -16.59 -17.75
N CYS A 10 -1.73 -15.58 -17.89
CA CYS A 10 -1.91 -14.28 -17.24
C CYS A 10 -3.21 -13.59 -17.68
N VAL A 11 -3.52 -13.59 -18.99
CA VAL A 11 -4.77 -13.04 -19.53
C VAL A 11 -5.99 -13.84 -19.08
N SER A 12 -5.94 -15.18 -19.14
CA SER A 12 -7.03 -16.04 -18.63
C SER A 12 -7.27 -15.85 -17.13
N PHE A 13 -6.20 -15.73 -16.33
CA PHE A 13 -6.28 -15.43 -14.90
C PHE A 13 -6.81 -14.00 -14.65
N ALA A 14 -6.45 -13.02 -15.48
CA ALA A 14 -6.98 -11.66 -15.39
C ALA A 14 -8.49 -11.61 -15.66
N ILE A 15 -8.98 -12.35 -16.66
CA ILE A 15 -10.42 -12.50 -16.95
C ILE A 15 -11.13 -13.18 -15.76
N GLN A 16 -10.56 -14.26 -15.23
CA GLN A 16 -11.12 -14.95 -14.06
C GLN A 16 -11.12 -14.06 -12.79
N SER A 17 -10.10 -13.21 -12.64
CA SER A 17 -10.00 -12.20 -11.58
C SER A 17 -10.97 -11.03 -11.79
N PHE A 18 -11.32 -10.71 -13.03
CA PHE A 18 -12.37 -9.73 -13.33
C PHE A 18 -13.74 -10.25 -12.88
N GLY A 19 -13.98 -11.56 -13.02
CA GLY A 19 -15.15 -12.22 -12.43
C GLY A 19 -15.25 -12.08 -10.91
N THR A 20 -14.14 -12.02 -10.18
CA THR A 20 -14.15 -11.81 -8.71
C THR A 20 -14.25 -10.33 -8.29
N LEU A 21 -14.08 -9.35 -9.20
CA LEU A 21 -14.38 -7.94 -8.92
C LEU A 21 -15.87 -7.68 -8.71
N LEU A 22 -16.74 -8.54 -9.25
CA LEU A 22 -18.19 -8.51 -9.02
C LEU A 22 -18.58 -9.08 -7.63
N SER A 23 -17.62 -9.57 -6.84
CA SER A 23 -17.89 -10.05 -5.49
C SER A 23 -18.05 -8.90 -4.49
N LEU A 24 -19.17 -8.89 -3.76
CA LEU A 24 -19.42 -7.94 -2.68
C LEU A 24 -18.55 -8.19 -1.43
N GLU A 25 -17.86 -9.33 -1.30
CA GLU A 25 -17.02 -9.59 -0.11
C GLU A 25 -15.53 -9.31 -0.37
N TRP A 26 -14.99 -8.34 0.37
CA TRP A 26 -13.59 -7.90 0.27
C TRP A 26 -12.59 -9.05 0.50
N THR A 27 -12.93 -10.05 1.31
CA THR A 27 -12.10 -11.21 1.62
C THR A 27 -11.82 -12.07 0.38
N THR A 28 -12.79 -12.17 -0.54
CA THR A 28 -12.67 -12.89 -1.81
C THR A 28 -11.69 -12.16 -2.75
N ILE A 29 -11.80 -10.85 -2.87
CA ILE A 29 -10.89 -10.06 -3.73
C ILE A 29 -9.46 -10.07 -3.17
N PHE A 30 -9.28 -9.96 -1.85
CA PHE A 30 -7.97 -10.11 -1.21
C PHE A 30 -7.34 -11.49 -1.44
N LYS A 31 -8.15 -12.56 -1.36
CA LYS A 31 -7.74 -13.93 -1.74
C LYS A 31 -7.33 -14.01 -3.21
N SER A 32 -8.03 -13.36 -4.13
CA SER A 32 -7.61 -13.28 -5.55
C SER A 32 -6.25 -12.58 -5.73
N ILE A 33 -5.97 -11.47 -5.02
CA ILE A 33 -4.65 -10.80 -5.06
C ILE A 33 -3.54 -11.73 -4.54
N VAL A 34 -3.76 -12.43 -3.42
CA VAL A 34 -2.82 -13.42 -2.88
C VAL A 34 -2.57 -14.56 -3.87
N GLN A 35 -3.62 -15.09 -4.50
CA GLN A 35 -3.50 -16.17 -5.48
C GLN A 35 -2.81 -15.70 -6.77
N SER A 36 -3.04 -14.45 -7.20
CA SER A 36 -2.34 -13.81 -8.31
C SER A 36 -0.84 -13.68 -8.05
N GLY A 37 -0.47 -13.07 -6.91
CA GLY A 37 0.93 -12.93 -6.53
C GLY A 37 1.63 -14.28 -6.31
N HIS A 38 0.90 -15.30 -5.85
CA HIS A 38 1.42 -16.67 -5.82
C HIS A 38 1.64 -17.26 -7.21
N PHE A 39 0.69 -17.09 -8.13
CA PHE A 39 0.80 -17.57 -9.51
C PHE A 39 1.98 -16.90 -10.25
N MET A 40 2.16 -15.59 -10.05
CA MET A 40 3.22 -14.78 -10.66
C MET A 40 4.58 -14.86 -9.94
N PHE A 41 4.72 -15.74 -8.94
CA PHE A 41 5.92 -15.89 -8.09
C PHE A 41 6.36 -14.63 -7.32
N SER A 42 5.50 -13.61 -7.29
CA SER A 42 5.71 -12.30 -6.67
C SER A 42 5.48 -12.29 -5.16
N LEU A 43 4.69 -13.23 -4.64
CA LEU A 43 4.41 -13.40 -3.20
C LEU A 43 4.82 -14.81 -2.73
N PRO A 44 5.51 -14.94 -1.58
CA PRO A 44 5.85 -16.23 -0.97
C PRO A 44 4.65 -16.89 -0.25
N PHE A 45 3.45 -16.30 -0.33
CA PHE A 45 2.23 -16.75 0.32
C PHE A 45 1.37 -17.59 -0.62
N HIS A 46 0.49 -18.42 -0.06
CA HIS A 46 -0.63 -19.04 -0.74
C HIS A 46 -1.85 -19.10 0.20
N TRP A 47 -3.03 -19.25 -0.38
CA TRP A 47 -4.28 -19.37 0.37
C TRP A 47 -4.71 -20.83 0.47
N GLU A 48 -4.89 -21.33 1.69
CA GLU A 48 -5.35 -22.69 1.97
C GLU A 48 -6.82 -22.63 2.43
N PRO A 49 -7.74 -23.42 1.84
CA PRO A 49 -9.10 -23.55 2.37
C PRO A 49 -9.04 -24.16 3.78
N SER A 50 -9.93 -23.73 4.67
CA SER A 50 -10.04 -24.29 6.02
C SER A 50 -11.42 -24.91 6.19
N PRO A 51 -11.55 -26.15 6.70
CA PRO A 51 -12.84 -26.74 7.06
C PRO A 51 -13.41 -26.16 8.37
N ASP A 52 -12.59 -25.39 9.09
CA ASP A 52 -12.94 -24.77 10.37
C ASP A 52 -13.91 -23.59 10.17
N LYS A 53 -15.10 -23.68 10.78
CA LYS A 53 -16.16 -22.66 10.73
C LYS A 53 -15.70 -21.29 11.23
N MET A 54 -14.65 -21.21 12.05
CA MET A 54 -14.08 -19.93 12.50
C MET A 54 -13.32 -19.17 11.40
N PHE A 55 -12.97 -19.84 10.30
CA PHE A 55 -12.25 -19.29 9.14
C PHE A 55 -12.98 -19.64 7.83
N SER A 56 -14.23 -19.20 7.67
CA SER A 56 -15.11 -19.50 6.53
C SER A 56 -14.49 -19.26 5.13
N VAL A 57 -13.53 -18.34 5.01
CA VAL A 57 -12.85 -18.02 3.74
C VAL A 57 -11.57 -18.85 3.52
N GLY A 58 -11.00 -19.43 4.59
CA GLY A 58 -9.68 -20.09 4.62
C GLY A 58 -8.61 -19.29 5.37
N LYS A 59 -7.34 -19.67 5.19
CA LYS A 59 -6.17 -19.11 5.92
C LYS A 59 -4.95 -18.93 5.01
N LEU A 60 -4.14 -17.92 5.32
CA LEU A 60 -2.88 -17.64 4.63
C LEU A 60 -1.77 -18.57 5.13
N ARG A 61 -0.93 -19.08 4.24
CA ARG A 61 0.27 -19.89 4.57
C ARG A 61 1.47 -19.50 3.71
N VAL A 62 2.68 -19.60 4.26
CA VAL A 62 3.93 -19.50 3.50
C VAL A 62 4.08 -20.72 2.58
N THR A 63 4.60 -20.55 1.36
CA THR A 63 4.85 -21.66 0.43
C THR A 63 5.98 -22.56 0.94
N ARG A 64 5.85 -23.88 0.77
CA ARG A 64 6.92 -24.84 1.11
C ARG A 64 8.06 -24.87 0.09
N SER A 65 7.90 -24.23 -1.07
CA SER A 65 8.94 -24.22 -2.11
C SER A 65 10.06 -23.23 -1.77
N LYS A 66 11.23 -23.79 -1.39
CA LYS A 66 12.46 -23.02 -1.19
C LYS A 66 12.81 -22.16 -2.41
N TRP A 67 12.69 -22.70 -3.63
CA TRP A 67 13.05 -21.96 -4.85
C TRP A 67 12.15 -20.73 -5.08
N ARG A 68 10.86 -20.81 -4.77
CA ARG A 68 9.94 -19.66 -4.88
C ARG A 68 10.32 -18.54 -3.91
N ILE A 69 10.71 -18.90 -2.68
CA ILE A 69 11.16 -17.93 -1.68
C ILE A 69 12.48 -17.28 -2.11
N SER A 70 13.43 -18.06 -2.62
CA SER A 70 14.69 -17.53 -3.17
C SER A 70 14.46 -16.61 -4.37
N PHE A 71 13.56 -16.96 -5.29
CA PHE A 71 13.20 -16.12 -6.44
C PHE A 71 12.58 -14.79 -5.99
N ALA A 72 11.59 -14.81 -5.08
CA ALA A 72 11.00 -13.58 -4.54
C ALA A 72 12.04 -12.68 -3.85
N LYS A 73 12.95 -13.26 -3.06
CA LYS A 73 14.07 -12.53 -2.43
C LYS A 73 15.01 -11.91 -3.45
N MET A 74 15.38 -12.66 -4.50
CA MET A 74 16.19 -12.17 -5.61
C MET A 74 15.51 -11.00 -6.33
N MET A 75 14.21 -11.07 -6.61
CA MET A 75 13.48 -9.98 -7.27
C MET A 75 13.45 -8.69 -6.43
N VAL A 76 13.34 -8.78 -5.10
CA VAL A 76 13.45 -7.60 -4.21
C VAL A 76 14.85 -7.00 -4.25
N ILE A 77 15.90 -7.83 -4.17
CA ILE A 77 17.30 -7.37 -4.25
C ILE A 77 17.55 -6.68 -5.60
N LEU A 78 17.11 -7.28 -6.70
CA LEU A 78 17.21 -6.69 -8.05
C LEU A 78 16.40 -5.40 -8.18
N SER A 79 15.25 -5.27 -7.51
CA SER A 79 14.49 -4.01 -7.47
C SER A 79 15.24 -2.90 -6.74
N LEU A 80 15.96 -3.20 -5.66
CA LEU A 80 16.76 -2.21 -4.93
C LEU A 80 18.02 -1.82 -5.74
N LEU A 81 18.65 -2.77 -6.42
CA LEU A 81 19.79 -2.51 -7.31
C LEU A 81 19.41 -1.67 -8.55
N ASP A 82 18.26 -1.92 -9.17
CA ASP A 82 17.72 -1.06 -10.24
C ASP A 82 17.45 0.37 -9.73
N CYS A 83 16.91 0.52 -8.51
CA CYS A 83 16.73 1.84 -7.90
C CYS A 83 18.07 2.56 -7.66
N ILE A 84 19.13 1.84 -7.26
CA ILE A 84 20.48 2.41 -7.12
C ILE A 84 21.03 2.83 -8.50
N CYS A 85 20.86 2.00 -9.54
CA CYS A 85 21.28 2.33 -10.90
C CYS A 85 20.55 3.56 -11.48
N ARG A 86 19.27 3.72 -11.14
CA ARG A 86 18.41 4.86 -11.51
C ARG A 86 18.74 6.12 -10.72
N MET A 87 18.99 6.00 -9.42
CA MET A 87 19.43 7.10 -8.57
C MET A 87 20.81 7.61 -9.03
N HIS A 88 21.74 6.70 -9.33
CA HIS A 88 23.02 7.05 -9.95
C HIS A 88 22.82 7.72 -11.32
N PHE A 89 21.88 7.27 -12.16
CA PHE A 89 21.59 7.96 -13.43
C PHE A 89 21.10 9.40 -13.20
N ALA A 90 20.14 9.61 -12.28
CA ALA A 90 19.65 10.94 -11.93
C ALA A 90 20.74 11.84 -11.33
N LEU A 91 21.76 11.29 -10.67
CA LEU A 91 22.89 12.09 -10.14
C LEU A 91 23.93 12.48 -11.20
N VAL A 92 23.90 11.90 -12.41
CA VAL A 92 24.93 12.13 -13.46
C VAL A 92 24.38 12.45 -14.85
N CYS A 93 23.05 12.56 -15.02
CA CYS A 93 22.44 12.91 -16.29
C CYS A 93 22.57 14.41 -16.59
N ASP A 94 22.80 14.77 -17.86
CA ASP A 94 22.70 16.16 -18.31
C ASP A 94 21.21 16.58 -18.35
N TYR A 95 20.83 17.39 -17.36
CA TYR A 95 19.47 17.93 -17.24
C TYR A 95 19.11 18.92 -18.35
N GLY A 96 20.08 19.61 -18.96
CA GLY A 96 19.83 20.56 -20.06
C GLY A 96 19.50 19.86 -21.38
N ALA A 97 20.00 18.64 -21.59
CA ALA A 97 19.71 17.83 -22.77
C ALA A 97 18.45 16.96 -22.65
N MET A 98 17.86 16.82 -21.46
CA MET A 98 16.67 15.98 -21.22
C MET A 98 15.37 16.76 -21.37
N LYS A 99 14.38 16.14 -22.02
CA LYS A 99 13.00 16.67 -22.04
C LYS A 99 12.38 16.51 -20.66
N ASP A 100 11.60 17.50 -20.22
CA ASP A 100 10.90 17.49 -18.94
C ASP A 100 9.91 16.30 -18.79
N SER A 101 9.40 15.74 -19.89
CA SER A 101 8.65 14.48 -19.88
C SER A 101 9.50 13.25 -19.50
N GLU A 102 10.76 13.20 -19.93
CA GLU A 102 11.70 12.12 -19.63
C GLU A 102 12.27 12.25 -18.20
N LEU A 103 12.51 13.49 -17.75
CA LEU A 103 12.89 13.85 -16.39
C LEU A 103 11.79 13.49 -15.38
N LEU A 104 10.54 13.85 -15.68
CA LEU A 104 9.40 13.53 -14.82
C LEU A 104 9.15 12.02 -14.76
N GLU A 105 9.21 11.30 -15.89
CA GLU A 105 9.17 9.83 -15.91
C GLU A 105 10.32 9.19 -15.11
N MET A 106 11.54 9.73 -15.19
CA MET A 106 12.70 9.22 -14.46
C MET A 106 12.48 9.25 -12.95
N TYR A 107 12.05 10.39 -12.40
CA TYR A 107 11.78 10.51 -10.96
C TYR A 107 10.56 9.68 -10.52
N LEU A 108 9.49 9.65 -11.32
CA LEU A 108 8.31 8.82 -11.03
C LEU A 108 8.66 7.33 -10.99
N GLU A 109 9.42 6.82 -11.96
CA GLU A 109 9.89 5.43 -11.96
C GLU A 109 10.85 5.17 -10.78
N LEU A 110 11.75 6.11 -10.45
CA LEU A 110 12.67 5.97 -9.32
C LEU A 110 11.93 5.92 -7.97
N PHE A 111 11.12 6.92 -7.64
CA PHE A 111 10.43 6.98 -6.34
C PHE A 111 9.40 5.87 -6.17
N SER A 112 8.65 5.51 -7.23
CA SER A 112 7.68 4.41 -7.16
C SER A 112 8.35 3.04 -6.99
N ARG A 113 9.42 2.74 -7.74
CA ARG A 113 10.19 1.49 -7.58
C ARG A 113 10.89 1.43 -6.23
N PHE A 114 11.46 2.54 -5.76
CA PHE A 114 12.15 2.59 -4.46
C PHE A 114 11.18 2.37 -3.30
N GLY A 115 10.03 3.07 -3.30
CA GLY A 115 8.96 2.86 -2.33
C GLY A 115 8.44 1.42 -2.32
N CYS A 116 8.02 0.90 -3.48
CA CYS A 116 7.50 -0.48 -3.58
C CYS A 116 8.56 -1.53 -3.20
N GLY A 117 9.82 -1.35 -3.63
CA GLY A 117 10.93 -2.24 -3.33
C GLY A 117 11.24 -2.31 -1.83
N LEU A 118 11.33 -1.15 -1.17
CA LEU A 118 11.50 -1.07 0.28
C LEU A 118 10.32 -1.70 1.06
N LEU A 119 9.08 -1.43 0.63
CA LEU A 119 7.88 -2.05 1.22
C LEU A 119 7.86 -3.59 1.05
N SER A 120 8.49 -4.11 0.00
CA SER A 120 8.56 -5.55 -0.30
C SER A 120 9.57 -6.32 0.57
N ILE A 121 10.52 -5.65 1.23
CA ILE A 121 11.58 -6.33 2.00
C ILE A 121 10.99 -7.18 3.13
N HIS A 122 10.22 -6.58 4.04
CA HIS A 122 9.74 -7.28 5.23
C HIS A 122 8.82 -8.49 4.91
N PRO A 123 7.81 -8.42 4.01
CA PRO A 123 6.97 -9.57 3.66
C PRO A 123 7.72 -10.71 2.95
N ILE A 124 8.82 -10.43 2.24
CA ILE A 124 9.58 -11.46 1.52
C ILE A 124 10.74 -12.04 2.35
N PHE A 125 11.34 -11.26 3.25
CA PHE A 125 12.41 -11.75 4.12
C PHE A 125 11.92 -12.38 5.42
N ARG A 126 10.72 -12.04 5.91
CA ARG A 126 10.09 -12.63 7.11
C ARG A 126 8.62 -13.02 6.87
N PRO A 127 8.31 -13.91 5.91
CA PRO A 127 6.93 -14.17 5.47
C PRO A 127 6.03 -14.77 6.55
N GLU A 128 6.56 -15.56 7.48
CA GLU A 128 5.79 -16.23 8.55
C GLU A 128 5.14 -15.21 9.51
N TYR A 129 5.86 -14.13 9.83
CA TYR A 129 5.62 -13.35 11.06
C TYR A 129 5.08 -11.78 10.95
N HIS A 130 4.26 -12.07 9.82
CA HIS A 130 3.49 -11.45 8.70
C HIS A 130 2.26 -12.32 8.34
N VAL A 131 2.42 -13.58 7.92
CA VAL A 131 1.28 -14.53 7.73
C VAL A 131 0.46 -14.68 9.00
N THR A 132 1.15 -14.77 10.14
CA THR A 132 0.56 -14.78 11.48
C THR A 132 -0.32 -13.55 11.73
N LEU A 133 0.05 -12.38 11.17
CA LEU A 133 -0.71 -11.13 11.31
C LEU A 133 -2.02 -11.18 10.54
N VAL A 134 -1.97 -11.57 9.26
CA VAL A 134 -3.16 -11.63 8.39
C VAL A 134 -4.18 -12.62 8.94
N ASN A 135 -3.73 -13.79 9.42
CA ASN A 135 -4.61 -14.77 10.06
C ASN A 135 -5.21 -14.26 11.38
N HIS A 136 -4.50 -13.43 12.15
CA HIS A 136 -5.09 -12.75 13.33
C HIS A 136 -6.10 -11.69 12.94
N LEU A 137 -5.83 -10.85 11.92
CA LEU A 137 -6.77 -9.85 11.44
C LEU A 137 -8.07 -10.48 10.91
N LEU A 138 -7.98 -11.56 10.15
CA LEU A 138 -9.15 -12.31 9.66
C LEU A 138 -9.97 -12.92 10.82
N LYS A 139 -9.30 -13.45 11.85
CA LYS A 139 -9.98 -13.97 13.06
C LYS A 139 -10.66 -12.85 13.86
N LEU A 140 -10.05 -11.65 13.93
CA LEU A 140 -10.64 -10.48 14.57
C LEU A 140 -11.84 -9.94 13.77
N ASP A 141 -11.77 -9.88 12.44
CA ASP A 141 -12.88 -9.51 11.56
C ASP A 141 -14.08 -10.47 11.70
N ALA A 142 -13.83 -11.78 11.74
CA ALA A 142 -14.87 -12.78 11.97
C ALA A 142 -15.55 -12.63 13.34
N VAL A 143 -14.77 -12.44 14.41
CA VAL A 143 -15.30 -12.18 15.76
C VAL A 143 -16.05 -10.85 15.82
N LEU A 144 -15.55 -9.80 15.17
CA LEU A 144 -16.24 -8.51 15.03
C LEU A 144 -17.60 -8.70 14.39
N LYS A 145 -17.64 -9.26 13.18
CA LYS A 145 -18.87 -9.55 12.40
C LYS A 145 -19.91 -10.27 13.25
N ILE A 146 -19.55 -11.38 13.91
CA ILE A 146 -20.45 -12.13 14.80
C ILE A 146 -21.01 -11.21 15.91
N THR A 147 -20.19 -10.35 16.52
CA THR A 147 -20.66 -9.44 17.56
C THR A 147 -21.44 -8.22 17.05
N THR A 148 -21.31 -7.82 15.77
CA THR A 148 -21.96 -6.63 15.19
C THR A 148 -23.23 -6.91 14.40
N TYR A 149 -23.45 -8.13 13.92
CA TYR A 149 -24.65 -8.48 13.13
C TYR A 149 -25.98 -8.21 13.85
N LEU A 150 -25.99 -8.13 15.18
CA LEU A 150 -27.10 -7.64 16.01
C LEU A 150 -27.31 -6.11 15.91
N GLY A 151 -27.38 -5.56 14.68
CA GLY A 151 -28.02 -4.24 14.44
C GLY A 151 -27.22 -3.15 13.72
N ASN A 152 -26.14 -3.41 12.96
CA ASN A 152 -25.54 -2.38 12.09
C ASN A 152 -24.76 -2.94 10.88
N GLY A 153 -25.45 -3.14 9.75
CA GLY A 153 -24.84 -3.62 8.49
C GLY A 153 -23.81 -2.65 7.86
N VAL A 154 -23.99 -1.34 8.05
CA VAL A 154 -23.05 -0.30 7.55
C VAL A 154 -21.63 -0.47 8.10
N LEU A 155 -21.47 -1.20 9.22
CA LEU A 155 -20.18 -1.47 9.85
C LEU A 155 -19.47 -2.74 9.33
N SER A 156 -20.15 -3.62 8.57
CA SER A 156 -19.55 -4.88 8.07
C SER A 156 -18.96 -4.77 6.67
N GLU A 157 -19.44 -3.80 5.87
CA GLU A 157 -19.16 -3.71 4.43
C GLU A 157 -17.75 -3.19 4.09
N ASN A 158 -17.04 -2.59 5.07
CA ASN A 158 -15.67 -2.08 4.94
C ASN A 158 -15.41 -1.34 3.60
N LEU A 159 -16.23 -0.32 3.27
CA LEU A 159 -16.21 0.36 1.95
C LEU A 159 -14.80 0.74 1.43
N GLY A 160 -13.91 1.20 2.31
CA GLY A 160 -12.52 1.49 1.96
C GLY A 160 -11.75 0.27 1.45
N MET A 161 -11.97 -0.91 2.04
CA MET A 161 -11.40 -2.17 1.58
C MET A 161 -11.94 -2.58 0.22
N ARG A 162 -13.26 -2.45 0.00
CA ARG A 162 -13.86 -2.71 -1.32
C ARG A 162 -13.23 -1.81 -2.38
N LEU A 163 -13.18 -0.49 -2.15
CA LEU A 163 -12.56 0.46 -3.09
C LEU A 163 -11.07 0.15 -3.32
N CYS A 164 -10.29 -0.06 -2.25
CA CYS A 164 -8.87 -0.38 -2.38
C CYS A 164 -8.66 -1.63 -3.25
N LEU A 165 -9.38 -2.72 -2.98
CA LEU A 165 -9.22 -3.99 -3.70
C LEU A 165 -9.77 -3.94 -5.13
N LEU A 166 -10.86 -3.21 -5.36
CA LEU A 166 -11.48 -2.97 -6.67
C LEU A 166 -10.51 -2.29 -7.65
N PHE A 167 -9.71 -1.32 -7.19
CA PHE A 167 -8.67 -0.68 -8.00
C PHE A 167 -7.33 -1.41 -7.96
N ALA A 168 -6.97 -2.04 -6.84
CA ALA A 168 -5.68 -2.73 -6.67
C ALA A 168 -5.53 -3.99 -7.54
N LEU A 169 -6.61 -4.73 -7.81
CA LEU A 169 -6.53 -5.94 -8.65
C LEU A 169 -6.33 -5.60 -10.16
N PRO A 170 -7.07 -4.67 -10.79
CA PRO A 170 -6.74 -4.16 -12.13
C PRO A 170 -5.35 -3.53 -12.22
N VAL A 171 -4.95 -2.72 -11.23
CA VAL A 171 -3.60 -2.13 -11.21
C VAL A 171 -2.53 -3.22 -11.06
N GLY A 172 -2.72 -4.21 -10.20
CA GLY A 172 -1.78 -5.32 -9.97
C GLY A 172 -1.64 -6.30 -11.12
N VAL A 173 -2.69 -6.52 -11.90
CA VAL A 173 -2.73 -7.55 -12.96
C VAL A 173 -2.59 -6.96 -14.38
N LEU A 174 -3.21 -5.80 -14.65
CA LEU A 174 -3.28 -5.23 -16.01
C LEU A 174 -2.25 -4.12 -16.25
N SER A 175 -1.98 -3.25 -15.28
CA SER A 175 -1.07 -2.10 -15.50
C SER A 175 0.36 -2.47 -15.95
N PRO A 176 0.97 -3.61 -15.53
CA PRO A 176 2.29 -4.00 -16.02
C PRO A 176 2.29 -4.31 -17.54
N PHE A 177 1.19 -4.85 -18.07
CA PHE A 177 1.01 -5.10 -19.50
C PHE A 177 0.56 -3.88 -20.30
N LEU A 178 -0.33 -3.04 -19.74
CA LEU A 178 -0.98 -1.94 -20.47
C LEU A 178 -0.25 -0.60 -20.37
N SER A 179 0.57 -0.40 -19.34
CA SER A 179 1.31 0.84 -19.09
C SER A 179 2.81 0.60 -19.12
N THR A 180 3.33 -0.29 -18.28
CA THR A 180 4.79 -0.39 -18.09
C THR A 180 5.51 -1.07 -19.24
N LEU A 181 5.00 -2.20 -19.77
CA LEU A 181 5.63 -2.89 -20.89
C LEU A 181 5.68 -2.02 -22.18
N PRO A 182 4.61 -1.29 -22.59
CA PRO A 182 4.69 -0.34 -23.70
C PRO A 182 5.58 0.87 -23.42
N ALA A 183 5.59 1.39 -22.19
CA ALA A 183 6.48 2.50 -21.81
C ALA A 183 7.95 2.08 -21.92
N HIS A 184 8.29 0.89 -21.40
CA HIS A 184 9.64 0.32 -21.53
C HIS A 184 10.05 0.17 -23.00
N PHE A 185 9.23 -0.44 -23.87
CA PHE A 185 9.60 -0.58 -25.28
C PHE A 185 9.81 0.76 -26.00
N ARG A 186 9.04 1.81 -25.67
CA ARG A 186 9.23 3.17 -26.20
C ARG A 186 10.51 3.84 -25.72
N SER A 187 10.93 3.58 -24.48
CA SER A 187 12.02 4.28 -23.81
C SER A 187 13.25 3.40 -23.53
N ARG A 188 13.34 2.19 -24.11
CA ARG A 188 14.34 1.17 -23.76
C ARG A 188 15.78 1.64 -23.81
N HIS A 189 16.11 2.56 -24.73
CA HIS A 189 17.45 3.12 -24.90
C HIS A 189 17.78 4.28 -23.93
N SER A 190 16.83 4.70 -23.10
CA SER A 190 17.06 5.73 -22.08
C SER A 190 18.05 5.23 -21.02
N GLY A 191 19.02 6.09 -20.65
CA GLY A 191 20.00 5.79 -19.62
C GLY A 191 19.42 5.48 -18.23
N ARG A 192 18.11 5.69 -18.01
CA ARG A 192 17.40 5.25 -16.79
C ARG A 192 17.28 3.73 -16.66
N PHE A 193 17.44 2.97 -17.75
CA PHE A 193 17.44 1.49 -17.73
C PHE A 193 18.87 0.96 -17.63
N TRP A 194 19.17 0.17 -16.58
CA TRP A 194 20.52 -0.36 -16.37
C TRP A 194 21.01 -1.22 -17.55
N GLY A 195 20.11 -1.91 -18.24
CA GLY A 195 20.45 -2.70 -19.44
C GLY A 195 21.05 -1.84 -20.55
N ALA A 196 20.46 -0.67 -20.83
CA ALA A 196 20.96 0.26 -21.84
C ALA A 196 22.26 0.98 -21.41
N ARG A 197 22.56 1.05 -20.11
CA ARG A 197 23.84 1.58 -19.59
C ARG A 197 25.00 0.59 -19.68
N PHE A 198 24.75 -0.68 -19.34
CA PHE A 198 25.79 -1.64 -18.99
C PHE A 198 25.90 -2.86 -19.91
N LEU A 199 24.89 -3.16 -20.73
CA LEU A 199 24.96 -4.24 -21.72
C LEU A 199 25.46 -3.69 -23.06
N PRO A 200 26.42 -4.35 -23.74
CA PRO A 200 26.79 -4.02 -25.11
C PRO A 200 25.56 -4.03 -26.03
N ARG A 201 25.44 -3.03 -26.92
CA ARG A 201 24.27 -2.90 -27.82
C ARG A 201 23.96 -4.18 -28.60
N TRP A 202 24.98 -4.90 -29.08
CA TRP A 202 24.80 -6.16 -29.80
C TRP A 202 24.16 -7.28 -28.95
N ILE A 203 24.27 -7.24 -27.63
CA ILE A 203 23.50 -8.09 -26.70
C ILE A 203 22.11 -7.48 -26.48
N TYR A 204 22.05 -6.20 -26.09
CA TYR A 204 20.82 -5.53 -25.64
C TYR A 204 19.74 -5.47 -26.72
N ASP A 205 20.14 -5.16 -27.95
CA ASP A 205 19.25 -4.99 -29.11
C ASP A 205 18.95 -6.30 -29.86
N SER A 206 19.62 -7.40 -29.51
CA SER A 206 19.31 -8.72 -30.05
C SER A 206 17.90 -9.17 -29.63
N TYR A 207 17.21 -9.93 -30.49
CA TYR A 207 15.91 -10.53 -30.16
C TYR A 207 15.85 -11.24 -28.78
N PRO A 208 16.83 -12.09 -28.39
CA PRO A 208 16.84 -12.67 -27.05
C PRO A 208 17.12 -11.63 -25.94
N GLY A 209 17.99 -10.64 -26.16
CA GLY A 209 18.26 -9.56 -25.21
C GLY A 209 17.01 -8.74 -24.90
N VAL A 210 16.33 -8.27 -25.94
CA VAL A 210 15.06 -7.51 -25.85
C VAL A 210 13.99 -8.32 -25.13
N LEU A 211 13.83 -9.61 -25.46
CA LEU A 211 12.85 -10.49 -24.80
C LEU A 211 13.18 -10.71 -23.32
N CYS A 212 14.45 -11.00 -22.99
CA CYS A 212 14.89 -11.21 -21.62
C CYS A 212 14.74 -9.95 -20.76
N TYR A 213 15.11 -8.77 -21.27
CA TYR A 213 14.99 -7.52 -20.53
C TYR A 213 13.52 -7.12 -20.34
N ALA A 214 12.67 -7.27 -21.36
CA ALA A 214 11.24 -7.04 -21.23
C ALA A 214 10.56 -8.00 -20.21
N VAL A 215 11.00 -9.25 -20.14
CA VAL A 215 10.54 -10.23 -19.13
C VAL A 215 11.05 -9.87 -17.73
N TYR A 216 12.29 -9.39 -17.60
CA TYR A 216 12.85 -8.88 -16.34
C TYR A 216 12.03 -7.69 -15.80
N GLU A 217 11.83 -6.64 -16.60
CA GLU A 217 11.01 -5.47 -16.22
C GLU A 217 9.59 -5.88 -15.83
N LEU A 218 8.98 -6.80 -16.57
CA LEU A 218 7.64 -7.32 -16.26
C LEU A 218 7.59 -8.04 -14.91
N PHE A 219 8.57 -8.91 -14.59
CA PHE A 219 8.63 -9.57 -13.27
C PHE A 219 8.94 -8.60 -12.13
N MET A 220 9.81 -7.60 -12.35
CA MET A 220 10.14 -6.55 -11.38
C MET A 220 8.88 -5.77 -10.99
N VAL A 221 8.12 -5.32 -11.98
CA VAL A 221 6.88 -4.56 -11.77
C VAL A 221 5.82 -5.46 -11.13
N PHE A 222 5.63 -6.70 -11.59
CA PHE A 222 4.70 -7.63 -10.92
C PHE A 222 5.05 -7.88 -9.46
N SER A 223 6.34 -8.02 -9.12
CA SER A 223 6.82 -8.13 -7.74
C SER A 223 6.43 -6.90 -6.92
N ASN A 224 6.82 -5.72 -7.39
CA ASN A 224 6.60 -4.46 -6.69
C ASN A 224 5.11 -4.13 -6.51
N THR A 225 4.29 -4.33 -7.54
CA THR A 225 2.86 -4.06 -7.46
C THR A 225 2.15 -5.08 -6.58
N HIS A 226 2.41 -6.40 -6.69
CA HIS A 226 1.74 -7.40 -5.84
C HIS A 226 2.10 -7.29 -4.35
N ASN A 227 3.34 -6.93 -4.01
CA ASN A 227 3.70 -6.69 -2.60
C ASN A 227 2.98 -5.45 -2.05
N THR A 228 2.90 -4.37 -2.84
CA THR A 228 2.19 -3.14 -2.45
C THR A 228 0.67 -3.38 -2.33
N THR A 229 0.06 -4.07 -3.29
CA THR A 229 -1.38 -4.39 -3.28
C THR A 229 -1.76 -5.52 -2.33
N PHE A 230 -0.80 -6.28 -1.80
CA PHE A 230 -1.00 -7.14 -0.63
C PHE A 230 -0.95 -6.32 0.66
N LEU A 231 0.08 -5.48 0.83
CA LEU A 231 0.42 -4.88 2.12
C LEU A 231 -0.48 -3.68 2.48
N ALA A 232 -0.89 -2.85 1.51
CA ALA A 232 -1.79 -1.73 1.75
C ALA A 232 -3.18 -2.17 2.27
N PRO A 233 -3.85 -3.18 1.67
CA PRO A 233 -5.04 -3.81 2.25
C PRO A 233 -4.84 -4.33 3.67
N VAL A 234 -3.75 -5.05 3.98
CA VAL A 234 -3.48 -5.57 5.34
C VAL A 234 -3.44 -4.46 6.38
N VAL A 235 -2.82 -3.33 6.04
CA VAL A 235 -2.70 -2.15 6.92
C VAL A 235 -4.04 -1.41 7.06
N MET A 236 -4.83 -1.32 5.99
CA MET A 236 -6.17 -0.76 6.04
C MET A 236 -7.14 -1.62 6.87
N ILE A 237 -7.10 -2.96 6.74
CA ILE A 237 -7.87 -3.90 7.56
C ILE A 237 -7.57 -3.63 9.04
N TYR A 238 -6.28 -3.56 9.41
CA TYR A 238 -5.86 -3.25 10.79
C TYR A 238 -6.45 -1.92 11.30
N ALA A 239 -6.28 -0.83 10.56
CA ALA A 239 -6.77 0.48 10.97
C ALA A 239 -8.31 0.51 11.16
N VAL A 240 -9.05 -0.09 10.22
CA VAL A 240 -10.52 -0.14 10.26
C VAL A 240 -11.01 -1.04 11.40
N ILE A 241 -10.44 -2.24 11.57
CA ILE A 241 -10.79 -3.18 12.65
C ILE A 241 -10.63 -2.54 14.03
N ASN A 242 -9.52 -1.83 14.28
CA ASN A 242 -9.30 -1.22 15.60
C ASN A 242 -10.24 -0.04 15.87
N VAL A 243 -10.45 0.85 14.89
CA VAL A 243 -11.41 1.96 15.02
C VAL A 243 -12.82 1.44 15.31
N THR A 244 -13.23 0.39 14.60
CA THR A 244 -14.50 -0.32 14.82
C THR A 244 -14.56 -0.96 16.21
N HIS A 245 -13.51 -1.66 16.66
CA HIS A 245 -13.43 -2.21 18.02
C HIS A 245 -13.60 -1.13 19.11
N ILE A 246 -12.88 0.00 19.03
CA ILE A 246 -13.02 1.09 20.02
C ILE A 246 -14.45 1.64 20.01
N ARG A 247 -15.02 1.90 18.82
CA ARG A 247 -16.40 2.41 18.69
C ARG A 247 -17.43 1.48 19.31
N LEU A 248 -17.25 0.16 19.18
CA LEU A 248 -18.13 -0.85 19.82
C LEU A 248 -17.93 -0.93 21.34
N ILE A 249 -16.71 -0.72 21.84
CA ILE A 249 -16.43 -0.60 23.28
C ILE A 249 -17.05 0.68 23.86
N ILE A 250 -17.06 1.79 23.11
CA ILE A 250 -17.70 3.06 23.49
C ILE A 250 -19.23 2.92 23.47
N SER A 251 -19.83 2.46 22.36
CA SER A 251 -21.28 2.48 22.16
C SER A 251 -22.04 1.51 23.06
N ARG A 252 -21.48 0.33 23.35
CA ARG A 252 -22.12 -0.67 24.23
C ARG A 252 -21.94 -0.35 25.72
N LYS A 253 -22.57 0.75 26.14
CA LYS A 253 -22.67 1.20 27.54
C LYS A 253 -23.33 0.16 28.46
N SER A 254 -24.16 -0.72 27.91
CA SER A 254 -24.83 -1.83 28.63
C SER A 254 -23.88 -2.95 29.08
N PHE A 255 -22.67 -3.05 28.54
CA PHE A 255 -21.69 -4.01 29.05
C PHE A 255 -21.07 -3.54 30.38
N LEU A 256 -20.98 -4.46 31.35
CA LEU A 256 -20.25 -4.25 32.60
C LEU A 256 -18.87 -3.62 32.36
N MET A 257 -18.55 -2.57 33.12
CA MET A 257 -17.34 -1.77 32.95
C MET A 257 -16.06 -2.63 32.90
N LYS A 258 -15.97 -3.68 33.75
CA LYS A 258 -14.86 -4.65 33.77
C LYS A 258 -14.63 -5.33 32.41
N SER A 259 -15.69 -5.67 31.68
CA SER A 259 -15.59 -6.27 30.33
C SER A 259 -15.14 -5.25 29.28
N ARG A 260 -15.65 -4.00 29.35
CA ARG A 260 -15.26 -2.90 28.45
C ARG A 260 -13.77 -2.55 28.62
N LEU A 261 -13.30 -2.47 29.87
CA LEU A 261 -11.90 -2.25 30.24
C LEU A 261 -11.00 -3.37 29.73
N LEU A 262 -11.34 -4.64 29.99
CA LEU A 262 -10.54 -5.79 29.57
C LEU A 262 -10.41 -5.86 28.03
N ARG A 263 -11.50 -5.64 27.29
CA ARG A 263 -11.47 -5.56 25.81
C ARG A 263 -10.57 -4.43 25.31
N TYR A 264 -10.60 -3.26 25.96
CA TYR A 264 -9.71 -2.14 25.62
C TYR A 264 -8.23 -2.45 25.91
N GLN A 265 -7.94 -3.15 27.02
CA GLN A 265 -6.58 -3.64 27.33
C GLN A 265 -6.09 -4.67 26.31
N SER A 266 -6.94 -5.62 25.90
CA SER A 266 -6.59 -6.54 24.79
C SER A 266 -6.26 -5.79 23.50
N LEU A 267 -6.99 -4.71 23.20
CA LEU A 267 -6.73 -3.87 22.02
C LEU A 267 -5.45 -3.02 22.16
N GLN A 268 -5.11 -2.55 23.38
CA GLN A 268 -3.82 -1.91 23.66
C GLN A 268 -2.64 -2.87 23.42
N ILE A 269 -2.74 -4.12 23.91
CA ILE A 269 -1.72 -5.16 23.71
C ILE A 269 -1.58 -5.50 22.23
N LEU A 270 -2.71 -5.64 21.52
CA LEU A 270 -2.73 -5.84 20.06
C LEU A 270 -2.02 -4.68 19.35
N ASN A 271 -2.42 -3.43 19.61
CA ASN A 271 -1.81 -2.27 18.98
C ASN A 271 -0.33 -2.12 19.32
N ALA A 272 0.12 -2.46 20.53
CA ALA A 272 1.54 -2.41 20.89
C ALA A 272 2.36 -3.35 19.99
N ARG A 273 1.93 -4.61 19.87
CA ARG A 273 2.57 -5.61 19.01
C ARG A 273 2.50 -5.24 17.52
N TYR A 274 1.40 -4.65 17.05
CA TYR A 274 1.29 -4.21 15.66
C TYR A 274 2.07 -2.92 15.37
N SER A 275 2.22 -2.04 16.35
CA SER A 275 3.09 -0.86 16.24
C SER A 275 4.55 -1.29 16.10
N GLU A 276 4.99 -2.34 16.78
CA GLU A 276 6.35 -2.91 16.61
C GLU A 276 6.64 -3.28 15.14
N TYR A 277 5.68 -3.93 14.46
CA TYR A 277 5.83 -4.30 13.04
C TYR A 277 5.78 -3.10 12.09
N PHE A 278 4.87 -2.16 12.32
CA PHE A 278 4.58 -1.11 11.34
C PHE A 278 5.27 0.25 11.62
N SER A 279 5.61 0.61 12.86
CA SER A 279 6.06 1.99 13.16
C SER A 279 7.47 2.29 12.67
N THR A 280 8.43 1.40 12.91
CA THR A 280 9.86 1.67 12.62
C THR A 280 10.20 1.63 11.14
N ILE A 281 9.52 0.80 10.35
CA ILE A 281 9.86 0.54 8.95
C ILE A 281 8.70 0.93 8.03
N PHE A 282 7.55 0.25 8.15
CA PHE A 282 6.47 0.40 7.18
C PHE A 282 5.88 1.81 7.12
N TRP A 283 5.51 2.43 8.24
CA TRP A 283 4.82 3.72 8.23
C TRP A 283 5.67 4.86 7.63
N PRO A 284 6.96 5.03 7.97
CA PRO A 284 7.82 6.00 7.29
C PRO A 284 7.91 5.78 5.77
N ILE A 285 8.17 4.54 5.33
CA ILE A 285 8.30 4.22 3.90
C ILE A 285 6.95 4.41 3.18
N GLY A 286 5.87 3.91 3.77
CA GLY A 286 4.52 3.98 3.20
C GLY A 286 4.01 5.41 3.10
N GLN A 287 4.19 6.23 4.14
CA GLN A 287 3.79 7.64 4.11
C GLN A 287 4.60 8.44 3.08
N ASN A 288 5.92 8.21 2.98
CA ASN A 288 6.77 8.85 1.97
C ASN A 288 6.45 8.36 0.54
N THR A 289 6.06 7.09 0.37
CA THR A 289 5.64 6.54 -0.93
C THR A 289 4.31 7.14 -1.37
N VAL A 290 3.31 7.18 -0.48
CA VAL A 290 1.99 7.80 -0.73
C VAL A 290 2.15 9.30 -1.05
N TYR A 291 3.01 10.00 -0.30
CA TYR A 291 3.38 11.39 -0.54
C TYR A 291 3.99 11.60 -1.94
N GLY A 292 5.01 10.82 -2.30
CA GLY A 292 5.66 10.90 -3.61
C GLY A 292 4.71 10.59 -4.77
N CYS A 293 3.80 9.63 -4.61
CA CYS A 293 2.75 9.35 -5.59
C CYS A 293 1.79 10.53 -5.76
N ASN A 294 1.29 11.12 -4.66
CA ASN A 294 0.40 12.28 -4.70
C ASN A 294 1.07 13.48 -5.39
N VAL A 295 2.26 13.89 -4.95
CA VAL A 295 3.00 15.03 -5.54
C VAL A 295 3.30 14.76 -7.02
N GLY A 296 3.83 13.58 -7.35
CA GLY A 296 4.18 13.22 -8.73
C GLY A 296 2.99 13.16 -9.68
N VAL A 297 1.83 12.66 -9.24
CA VAL A 297 0.62 12.59 -10.07
C VAL A 297 -0.08 13.94 -10.17
N ASN A 298 -0.09 14.77 -9.13
CA ASN A 298 -0.60 16.14 -9.21
C ASN A 298 0.24 17.00 -10.19
N VAL A 299 1.58 16.89 -10.12
CA VAL A 299 2.50 17.56 -11.07
C VAL A 299 2.28 17.07 -12.51
N LEU A 300 2.11 15.75 -12.72
CA LEU A 300 1.73 15.20 -14.03
C LEU A 300 0.43 15.79 -14.58
N PHE A 301 -0.63 15.87 -13.76
CA PHE A 301 -1.90 16.42 -14.22
C PHE A 301 -1.78 17.91 -14.55
N VAL A 302 -1.18 18.73 -13.69
CA VAL A 302 -1.03 20.17 -13.99
C VAL A 302 -0.24 20.39 -15.29
N LEU A 303 0.94 19.78 -15.43
CA LEU A 303 1.84 20.04 -16.56
C LEU A 303 1.40 19.36 -17.88
N ARG A 304 0.73 18.21 -17.81
CA ARG A 304 0.57 17.30 -18.97
C ARG A 304 -0.83 16.67 -19.13
N HIS A 305 -1.89 17.15 -18.46
CA HIS A 305 -3.24 16.57 -18.60
C HIS A 305 -3.74 16.44 -20.04
N VAL A 306 -3.37 17.36 -20.94
CA VAL A 306 -3.73 17.31 -22.38
C VAL A 306 -2.92 16.23 -23.14
N ASP A 307 -1.63 16.09 -22.81
CA ASP A 307 -0.71 15.14 -23.44
C ASP A 307 -0.80 13.71 -22.87
N LEU A 308 -1.50 13.53 -21.74
CA LEU A 308 -1.60 12.26 -21.02
C LEU A 308 -2.52 11.27 -21.75
N GLY A 309 -2.01 10.67 -22.82
CA GLY A 309 -2.70 9.65 -23.61
C GLY A 309 -3.37 8.58 -22.72
N TRP A 310 -4.64 8.29 -23.02
CA TRP A 310 -5.66 7.70 -22.12
C TRP A 310 -5.19 6.63 -21.12
N SER A 311 -4.32 5.68 -21.52
CA SER A 311 -3.83 4.64 -20.60
C SER A 311 -3.03 5.20 -19.42
N ARG A 312 -2.28 6.29 -19.62
CA ARG A 312 -1.56 7.01 -18.55
C ARG A 312 -2.54 7.79 -17.67
N PHE A 313 -3.52 8.47 -18.25
CA PHE A 313 -4.57 9.18 -17.52
C PHE A 313 -5.32 8.24 -16.56
N PHE A 314 -5.85 7.11 -17.05
CA PHE A 314 -6.56 6.15 -16.20
C PHE A 314 -5.65 5.52 -15.13
N ALA A 315 -4.37 5.26 -15.42
CA ALA A 315 -3.42 4.78 -14.42
C ALA A 315 -3.16 5.82 -13.31
N CYS A 316 -3.05 7.10 -13.66
CA CYS A 316 -2.89 8.19 -12.70
C CYS A 316 -4.14 8.36 -11.83
N VAL A 317 -5.34 8.36 -12.43
CA VAL A 317 -6.62 8.43 -11.69
C VAL A 317 -6.75 7.24 -10.73
N ALA A 318 -6.47 6.01 -11.18
CA ALA A 318 -6.50 4.82 -10.32
C ALA A 318 -5.47 4.90 -9.17
N CYS A 319 -4.29 5.48 -9.42
CA CYS A 319 -3.28 5.72 -8.40
C CYS A 319 -3.78 6.71 -7.32
N MET A 320 -4.35 7.86 -7.73
CA MET A 320 -4.92 8.85 -6.80
C MET A 320 -6.08 8.27 -5.98
N VAL A 321 -6.97 7.48 -6.60
CA VAL A 321 -8.06 6.81 -5.87
C VAL A 321 -7.51 5.84 -4.82
N LEU A 322 -6.49 5.03 -5.17
CA LEU A 322 -5.82 4.14 -4.20
C LEU A 322 -5.15 4.91 -3.07
N VAL A 323 -4.48 6.03 -3.37
CA VAL A 323 -3.83 6.93 -2.41
C VAL A 323 -4.85 7.56 -1.46
N PHE A 324 -5.87 8.26 -1.96
CA PHE A 324 -6.89 8.88 -1.13
C PHE A 324 -7.66 7.86 -0.28
N VAL A 325 -7.90 6.66 -0.79
CA VAL A 325 -8.48 5.55 -0.01
C VAL A 325 -7.54 5.11 1.10
N PHE A 326 -6.24 4.97 0.86
CA PHE A 326 -5.27 4.65 1.90
C PHE A 326 -5.15 5.77 2.95
N GLU A 327 -5.10 7.03 2.56
CA GLU A 327 -5.05 8.17 3.48
C GLU A 327 -6.32 8.28 4.35
N LYS A 328 -7.50 8.07 3.75
CA LYS A 328 -8.81 8.16 4.42
C LYS A 328 -9.07 7.02 5.39
N TYR A 329 -8.63 5.80 5.08
CA TYR A 329 -8.96 4.60 5.87
C TYR A 329 -7.79 4.09 6.73
N ALA A 330 -6.53 4.25 6.30
CA ALA A 330 -5.35 3.87 7.08
C ALA A 330 -4.84 5.03 7.95
N ILE A 331 -4.38 6.13 7.34
CA ILE A 331 -3.75 7.25 8.07
C ILE A 331 -4.77 7.98 8.95
N THR A 332 -5.85 8.48 8.36
CA THR A 332 -6.96 9.13 9.07
C THR A 332 -7.68 8.16 10.02
N GLY A 333 -7.72 6.87 9.68
CA GLY A 333 -8.23 5.82 10.56
C GLY A 333 -7.44 5.73 11.87
N ASN A 334 -6.12 5.60 11.78
CA ASN A 334 -5.24 5.55 12.96
C ASN A 334 -5.24 6.86 13.76
N ALA A 335 -5.31 8.02 13.10
CA ALA A 335 -5.48 9.31 13.76
C ALA A 335 -6.80 9.42 14.55
N ARG A 336 -7.90 8.90 13.98
CA ARG A 336 -9.21 8.80 14.68
C ARG A 336 -9.15 7.82 15.83
N MET A 337 -8.48 6.68 15.69
CA MET A 337 -8.32 5.69 16.76
C MET A 337 -7.72 6.31 18.04
N TYR A 338 -6.70 7.15 17.90
CA TYR A 338 -6.13 7.89 19.04
C TYR A 338 -7.17 8.79 19.72
N HIS A 339 -7.94 9.56 18.95
CA HIS A 339 -8.98 10.46 19.48
C HIS A 339 -10.12 9.69 20.18
N GLU A 340 -10.67 8.65 19.55
CA GLU A 340 -11.71 7.80 20.12
C GLU A 340 -11.21 7.09 21.41
N SER A 341 -9.95 6.65 21.44
CA SER A 341 -9.35 6.05 22.63
C SER A 341 -9.20 7.05 23.80
N LYS A 342 -8.87 8.31 23.52
CA LYS A 342 -8.83 9.39 24.51
C LYS A 342 -10.24 9.65 25.05
N ARG A 343 -11.25 9.72 24.18
CA ARG A 343 -12.66 9.87 24.56
C ARG A 343 -13.13 8.75 25.47
N PHE A 344 -12.83 7.49 25.15
CA PHE A 344 -13.16 6.35 26.01
C PHE A 344 -12.57 6.49 27.42
N ILE A 345 -11.30 6.87 27.54
CA ILE A 345 -10.65 7.07 28.86
C ILE A 345 -11.33 8.21 29.64
N GLN A 346 -11.74 9.28 28.95
CA GLN A 346 -12.49 10.38 29.56
C GLN A 346 -13.90 9.92 30.02
N ASP A 347 -14.65 9.21 29.17
CA ASP A 347 -15.98 8.68 29.50
C ASP A 347 -15.95 7.75 30.73
N VAL A 348 -14.92 6.88 30.85
CA VAL A 348 -14.73 5.99 32.01
C VAL A 348 -14.31 6.78 33.25
N GLY A 349 -13.47 7.81 33.11
CA GLY A 349 -13.01 8.64 34.24
C GLY A 349 -14.07 9.59 34.79
N VAL A 350 -15.01 10.03 33.94
CA VAL A 350 -16.12 10.95 34.26
C VAL A 350 -17.36 10.21 34.79
N ALA A 351 -17.35 8.87 34.85
CA ALA A 351 -18.42 8.04 35.39
C ALA A 351 -18.64 8.21 36.92
N ARG A 352 -19.23 9.35 37.29
CA ARG A 352 -19.70 9.67 38.65
C ARG A 352 -20.93 8.81 38.99
N GLY A 353 -21.02 8.31 40.23
CA GLY A 353 -22.20 7.61 40.75
C GLY A 353 -22.13 6.08 40.83
N CYS A 354 -21.23 5.40 40.11
CA CYS A 354 -21.08 3.95 40.25
C CYS A 354 -20.40 3.57 41.59
N ARG A 355 -20.86 2.50 42.28
CA ARG A 355 -20.23 1.96 43.51
C ARG A 355 -18.71 1.75 43.39
N ASN A 356 -18.21 1.43 42.18
CA ASN A 356 -16.80 1.21 41.90
C ASN A 356 -16.07 2.43 41.29
N ALA A 357 -16.54 3.66 41.51
CA ALA A 357 -15.97 4.87 40.90
C ALA A 357 -14.49 5.10 41.26
N ALA A 358 -14.07 4.80 42.51
CA ALA A 358 -12.67 4.92 42.93
C ALA A 358 -11.75 3.96 42.15
N ALA A 359 -12.07 2.67 42.11
CA ALA A 359 -11.35 1.67 41.32
C ALA A 359 -11.34 1.99 39.81
N SER A 360 -12.44 2.56 39.30
CA SER A 360 -12.55 3.00 37.90
C SER A 360 -11.62 4.18 37.59
N ARG A 361 -11.50 5.16 38.50
CA ARG A 361 -10.53 6.27 38.40
C ARG A 361 -9.08 5.78 38.47
N VAL A 362 -8.77 4.84 39.36
CA VAL A 362 -7.43 4.21 39.43
C VAL A 362 -7.10 3.49 38.12
N THR A 363 -8.05 2.76 37.55
CA THR A 363 -7.86 2.09 36.25
C THR A 363 -7.72 3.09 35.10
N CYS A 364 -8.46 4.21 35.11
CA CYS A 364 -8.27 5.29 34.12
C CYS A 364 -6.87 5.89 34.16
N ARG A 365 -6.23 5.97 35.34
CA ARG A 365 -4.84 6.46 35.47
C ARG A 365 -3.81 5.50 34.86
N SER A 366 -4.09 4.19 34.78
CA SER A 366 -3.21 3.23 34.09
C SER A 366 -3.51 3.06 32.59
N LEU A 367 -4.74 3.38 32.14
CA LEU A 367 -5.07 3.38 30.72
C LEU A 367 -4.39 4.54 29.95
N ARG A 368 -3.57 4.18 28.96
CA ARG A 368 -3.02 5.13 27.98
C ARG A 368 -3.86 5.14 26.70
N PRO A 369 -4.05 6.29 26.02
CA PRO A 369 -4.63 6.33 24.67
C PRO A 369 -3.85 5.43 23.71
N ILE A 370 -4.56 4.77 22.80
CA ILE A 370 -3.98 3.89 21.79
C ILE A 370 -3.29 4.77 20.72
N LYS A 371 -2.02 4.48 20.43
CA LYS A 371 -1.17 5.24 19.50
C LYS A 371 -0.56 4.31 18.47
N VAL A 372 -0.62 4.70 17.20
CA VAL A 372 0.17 4.09 16.12
C VAL A 372 1.32 5.04 15.83
N TYR A 373 2.53 4.61 16.17
CA TYR A 373 3.75 5.40 15.98
C TYR A 373 4.21 5.39 14.53
N VAL A 374 4.97 6.40 14.15
CA VAL A 374 5.67 6.53 12.87
C VAL A 374 7.13 6.87 13.18
N GLY A 375 8.03 5.99 12.74
CA GLY A 375 9.40 5.94 13.25
C GLY A 375 9.45 5.75 14.77
N ARG A 376 10.40 6.47 15.41
CA ARG A 376 10.47 6.63 16.87
C ARG A 376 9.92 7.99 17.34
N TYR A 377 9.59 8.89 16.41
CA TYR A 377 9.52 10.34 16.69
C TYR A 377 8.10 10.88 16.87
N TYR A 378 7.11 10.33 16.18
CA TYR A 378 5.71 10.78 16.30
C TYR A 378 4.70 9.62 16.23
N PHE A 379 3.43 9.95 16.36
CA PHE A 379 2.31 9.02 16.20
C PHE A 379 1.16 9.75 15.50
N PHE A 380 0.29 9.00 14.81
CA PHE A 380 -0.81 9.61 14.06
C PHE A 380 -1.78 10.39 14.97
N LYS A 381 -1.88 11.69 14.70
CA LYS A 381 -2.88 12.63 15.23
C LYS A 381 -3.54 13.33 14.06
N MET A 382 -4.76 13.84 14.24
CA MET A 382 -5.45 14.62 13.20
C MET A 382 -4.65 15.88 12.82
N SER A 383 -4.02 16.55 13.79
CA SER A 383 -3.14 17.71 13.56
C SER A 383 -1.92 17.37 12.69
N THR A 384 -1.33 16.19 12.89
CA THR A 384 -0.18 15.73 12.09
C THR A 384 -0.61 15.38 10.67
N PHE A 385 -1.83 14.88 10.48
CA PHE A 385 -2.40 14.67 9.14
C PHE A 385 -2.72 15.98 8.41
N THR A 386 -3.23 17.01 9.09
CA THR A 386 -3.42 18.33 8.47
C THR A 386 -2.10 19.00 8.09
N THR A 387 -1.05 18.88 8.91
CA THR A 387 0.31 19.34 8.54
C THR A 387 0.86 18.57 7.34
N TYR A 388 0.66 17.25 7.29
CA TYR A 388 1.05 16.42 6.15
C TYR A 388 0.37 16.86 4.84
N LEU A 389 -0.94 17.16 4.87
CA LEU A 389 -1.66 17.66 3.69
C LEU A 389 -1.23 19.07 3.27
N ALA A 390 -0.93 19.97 4.21
CA ALA A 390 -0.39 21.30 3.89
C ALA A 390 0.96 21.17 3.16
N VAL A 391 1.91 20.44 3.77
CA VAL A 391 3.24 20.17 3.20
C VAL A 391 3.16 19.52 1.81
N LEU A 392 2.16 18.66 1.57
CA LEU A 392 1.92 18.05 0.27
C LEU A 392 1.52 19.07 -0.81
N VAL A 393 0.70 20.06 -0.46
CA VAL A 393 0.37 21.19 -1.36
C VAL A 393 1.60 22.08 -1.55
N ASP A 394 2.31 22.42 -0.47
CA ASP A 394 3.50 23.29 -0.51
C ASP A 394 4.59 22.74 -1.43
N TYR A 395 4.90 21.44 -1.35
CA TYR A 395 5.86 20.78 -2.24
C TYR A 395 5.33 20.62 -3.68
N THR A 396 4.03 20.36 -3.87
CA THR A 396 3.44 20.30 -5.22
C THR A 396 3.58 21.67 -5.91
N ALA A 397 3.26 22.77 -5.20
CA ALA A 397 3.48 24.13 -5.67
C ALA A 397 4.97 24.42 -5.90
N SER A 398 5.85 24.04 -4.98
CA SER A 398 7.30 24.26 -5.09
C SER A 398 7.91 23.59 -6.33
N VAL A 399 7.50 22.35 -6.64
CA VAL A 399 7.95 21.64 -7.85
C VAL A 399 7.42 22.31 -9.11
N LEU A 400 6.16 22.74 -9.13
CA LEU A 400 5.58 23.46 -10.27
C LEU A 400 6.25 24.83 -10.51
N ILE A 401 6.57 25.56 -9.44
CA ILE A 401 7.31 26.83 -9.51
C ILE A 401 8.73 26.60 -10.02
N ALA A 402 9.45 25.60 -9.50
CA ALA A 402 10.80 25.27 -9.97
C ALA A 402 10.82 24.93 -11.47
N ILE A 403 9.85 24.15 -11.95
CA ILE A 403 9.71 23.81 -13.38
C ILE A 403 9.36 25.06 -14.20
N ASN A 404 8.46 25.93 -13.74
CA ASN A 404 8.10 27.15 -14.47
C ASN A 404 9.26 28.17 -14.52
N ASN A 405 10.10 28.22 -13.49
CA ASN A 405 11.32 29.04 -13.47
C ASN A 405 12.38 28.47 -14.44
N PHE A 406 12.61 27.16 -14.43
CA PHE A 406 13.50 26.50 -15.39
C PHE A 406 13.06 26.76 -16.84
N HIS A 407 11.76 26.68 -17.14
CA HIS A 407 11.20 27.07 -18.43
C HIS A 407 11.48 28.53 -18.79
N ALA A 408 11.37 29.45 -17.82
CA ALA A 408 11.62 30.87 -18.01
C ALA A 408 13.08 31.19 -18.34
N GLU A 409 14.03 30.50 -17.69
CA GLU A 409 15.47 30.64 -17.91
C GLU A 409 15.89 30.09 -19.28
N HIS A 410 15.27 29.01 -19.75
CA HIS A 410 15.61 28.33 -21.01
C HIS A 410 14.75 28.77 -22.21
N GLY A 411 14.02 29.88 -22.09
CA GLY A 411 13.23 30.47 -23.19
C GLY A 411 12.02 29.64 -23.64
N LEU A 412 11.62 28.62 -22.88
CA LEU A 412 10.46 27.78 -23.16
C LEU A 412 9.17 28.52 -22.78
N ARG A 413 8.02 28.08 -23.32
CA ARG A 413 6.72 28.62 -22.92
C ARG A 413 6.53 28.45 -21.41
N LYS A 414 6.38 29.59 -20.71
CA LYS A 414 5.92 29.63 -19.32
C LYS A 414 4.52 29.01 -19.23
N PHE A 415 4.29 28.23 -18.19
CA PHE A 415 2.95 27.79 -17.84
C PHE A 415 2.18 28.95 -17.19
N LYS A 416 0.92 29.13 -17.60
CA LYS A 416 -0.05 29.84 -16.76
C LYS A 416 -0.48 28.86 -15.66
N LEU A 417 0.04 29.09 -14.45
CA LEU A 417 -0.46 28.51 -13.20
C LEU A 417 -1.79 29.17 -12.82
#